data_AF-A0AAW9AQA9-F1
#
_entry.id   AF-A0AAW9AQA9-F1
#
_cell.length_a   1.000
_cell.length_b   1.000
_cell.length_c   1.000
_cell.angle_alpha   90.00
_cell.angle_beta   90.00
_cell.angle_gamma   90.00
#
_symmetry.space_group_name_H-M   'P 1'
#
loop_
_entity.id
_entity.type
_entity.pdbx_description
1 polymer ?
#
loop_
_entity_poly.entity_id
_entity_poly.type
_entity_poly.pdbx_seq_one_letter_code
_entity_poly.pdbx_strand_id
1 'polypeptide(L)'
;MKIKLLTASVAAVLLAGCGSDSDPEVKRYSVQAYDPAVIGMKVQAVCGGETYDAIENTTNYEGMVGKARFENINVVNAPGDCAFVLTHTEDSKDASNGKPITSDYKIPQGLAQADSLVTGSPFTTLVANSLKDGEVYSSDIAEKVFENLGIDINASGKTVDEILRDTESVVAGLGSEGGNSALATQLVATANVVSDIIKANPIASPEAVAVAAKAITEDVIAANPNYPENDSGDVIYVTIPAEDTQKVVADVQEAIDNEIPLEDIEPDVPQIPDAEVGEPIEPEDPPGPGTGATGGN
;
A
#
# COMPACT_ATOMS: atom_id res chain seq x y z
N MET A 1 22.07 1.60 -70.68
CA MET A 1 22.39 2.51 -69.57
C MET A 1 21.11 2.82 -68.81
N LYS A 2 20.86 2.14 -67.69
CA LYS A 2 19.73 2.37 -66.80
C LYS A 2 20.24 3.21 -65.63
N ILE A 3 19.77 4.45 -65.55
CA ILE A 3 20.26 5.46 -64.62
C ILE A 3 19.69 5.20 -63.22
N LYS A 4 20.62 5.16 -62.27
CA LYS A 4 20.42 5.20 -60.83
C LYS A 4 19.76 6.52 -60.43
N LEU A 5 18.73 6.50 -59.59
CA LEU A 5 18.48 7.49 -58.53
C LEU A 5 17.17 7.12 -57.80
N LEU A 6 17.31 6.36 -56.72
CA LEU A 6 16.28 6.08 -55.73
C LEU A 6 16.76 6.75 -54.43
N THR A 7 16.48 8.04 -54.30
CA THR A 7 16.66 8.81 -53.06
C THR A 7 15.89 10.13 -53.20
N ALA A 8 15.20 10.52 -52.14
CA ALA A 8 14.36 11.72 -51.95
C ALA A 8 12.85 11.58 -52.24
N SER A 9 12.16 10.81 -51.38
CA SER A 9 10.71 10.97 -51.16
C SER A 9 10.32 10.65 -49.71
N VAL A 10 11.09 11.14 -48.73
CA VAL A 10 10.70 11.16 -47.31
C VAL A 10 11.10 12.50 -46.71
N ALA A 11 10.34 13.55 -47.03
CA ALA A 11 10.34 14.83 -46.32
C ALA A 11 9.21 15.74 -46.86
N ALA A 12 7.96 15.31 -46.74
CA ALA A 12 6.80 16.20 -46.98
C ALA A 12 5.48 15.71 -46.34
N VAL A 13 5.54 14.91 -45.27
CA VAL A 13 4.37 14.55 -44.44
C VAL A 13 4.76 14.58 -42.95
N LEU A 14 5.35 15.69 -42.50
CA LEU A 14 5.60 15.93 -41.07
C LEU A 14 5.24 17.35 -40.59
N LEU A 15 4.61 18.19 -41.42
CA LEU A 15 4.28 19.58 -41.05
C LEU A 15 2.91 20.02 -41.62
N ALA A 16 1.88 19.21 -41.38
CA ALA A 16 0.48 19.63 -41.55
C ALA A 16 -0.39 18.89 -40.52
N GLY A 17 -0.26 19.33 -39.28
CA GLY A 17 -1.02 18.81 -38.13
C GLY A 17 -0.72 19.60 -36.85
N CYS A 18 -0.40 20.89 -36.98
CA CYS A 18 -0.41 21.84 -35.86
C CYS A 18 -1.70 22.63 -36.02
N GLY A 19 -2.69 22.33 -35.19
CA GLY A 19 -4.03 22.88 -35.30
C GLY A 19 -5.04 22.21 -34.39
N SER A 20 -4.64 21.93 -33.15
CA SER A 20 -5.50 21.84 -31.97
C SER A 20 -4.60 22.02 -30.77
N ASP A 21 -4.81 23.11 -30.03
CA ASP A 21 -4.33 23.27 -28.67
C ASP A 21 -4.86 22.10 -27.83
N SER A 22 -4.02 21.12 -27.64
CA SER A 22 -4.10 20.18 -26.53
C SER A 22 -2.66 19.98 -26.12
N ASP A 23 -2.26 20.62 -25.02
CA ASP A 23 -1.01 20.26 -24.35
C ASP A 23 -0.92 18.73 -24.29
N PRO A 24 0.24 18.11 -24.60
CA PRO A 24 0.37 16.68 -24.48
C PRO A 24 0.00 16.28 -23.05
N GLU A 25 -1.03 15.43 -22.91
CA GLU A 25 -1.43 14.93 -21.60
C GLU A 25 -0.25 14.16 -21.01
N VAL A 26 0.36 14.72 -19.97
CA VAL A 26 1.49 14.09 -19.30
C VAL A 26 0.94 12.87 -18.56
N LYS A 27 1.24 11.68 -19.08
CA LYS A 27 0.79 10.42 -18.49
C LYS A 27 1.42 10.25 -17.11
N ARG A 28 0.58 9.99 -16.11
CA ARG A 28 1.00 9.80 -14.71
C ARG A 28 0.63 8.41 -14.21
N TYR A 29 1.46 7.87 -13.35
CA TYR A 29 1.20 6.63 -12.62
C TYR A 29 0.99 6.95 -11.13
N SER A 30 -0.07 6.44 -10.51
CA SER A 30 -0.37 6.72 -9.10
C SER A 30 -0.06 5.51 -8.23
N VAL A 31 0.47 5.78 -7.05
CA VAL A 31 0.69 4.81 -5.97
C VAL A 31 -0.02 5.33 -4.73
N GLN A 32 -0.71 4.44 -4.00
CA GLN A 32 -1.37 4.75 -2.74
C GLN A 32 -0.59 4.17 -1.56
N ALA A 33 -0.53 4.88 -0.44
CA ALA A 33 -0.15 4.36 0.87
C ALA A 33 -1.43 4.04 1.68
N TYR A 34 -1.50 2.84 2.27
CA TYR A 34 -2.71 2.39 2.96
C TYR A 34 -2.43 1.54 4.21
N ASP A 35 -2.76 2.10 5.37
CA ASP A 35 -3.10 1.57 6.69
C ASP A 35 -4.13 2.56 7.25
N PRO A 36 -5.41 2.37 6.86
CA PRO A 36 -6.19 3.38 6.11
C PRO A 36 -5.38 4.45 5.32
N ALA A 37 -5.99 5.46 4.69
CA ALA A 37 -5.21 6.35 3.79
C ALA A 37 -4.05 7.03 4.54
N VAL A 38 -2.79 6.74 4.19
CA VAL A 38 -1.62 7.25 4.94
C VAL A 38 -1.02 8.48 4.27
N ILE A 39 -1.03 9.60 4.98
CA ILE A 39 -0.40 10.85 4.55
C ILE A 39 1.05 10.93 5.00
N GLY A 40 1.84 11.83 4.40
CA GLY A 40 3.19 12.15 4.84
C GLY A 40 4.28 11.14 4.47
N MET A 41 3.99 10.10 3.67
CA MET A 41 5.03 9.14 3.23
C MET A 41 5.75 9.60 1.97
N LYS A 42 7.05 9.36 1.89
CA LYS A 42 7.84 9.52 0.65
C LYS A 42 7.70 8.28 -0.21
N VAL A 43 7.55 8.45 -1.52
CA VAL A 43 7.33 7.32 -2.45
C VAL A 43 8.44 7.26 -3.50
N GLN A 44 9.06 6.11 -3.63
CA GLN A 44 10.08 5.81 -4.62
C GLN A 44 9.73 4.56 -5.42
N ALA A 45 10.12 4.52 -6.69
CA ALA A 45 10.06 3.35 -7.54
C ALA A 45 11.47 2.88 -7.88
N VAL A 46 11.69 1.57 -7.88
CA VAL A 46 12.94 0.92 -8.29
C VAL A 46 12.64 0.06 -9.50
N CYS A 47 13.09 0.48 -10.68
CA CYS A 47 12.86 -0.24 -11.94
C CYS A 47 14.22 -0.55 -12.59
N GLY A 48 14.52 -1.83 -12.85
CA GLY A 48 15.79 -2.21 -13.47
C GLY A 48 17.05 -1.81 -12.68
N GLY A 49 16.92 -1.62 -11.36
CA GLY A 49 18.00 -1.18 -10.47
C GLY A 49 18.21 0.34 -10.40
N GLU A 50 17.43 1.12 -11.14
CA GLU A 50 17.41 2.58 -11.02
C GLU A 50 16.26 3.03 -10.09
N THR A 51 16.54 4.04 -9.27
CA THR A 51 15.56 4.62 -8.34
C THR A 51 15.00 5.92 -8.92
N TYR A 52 13.68 6.09 -8.83
CA TYR A 52 12.96 7.29 -9.22
C TYR A 52 12.11 7.78 -8.06
N ASP A 53 12.13 9.09 -7.82
CA ASP A 53 11.26 9.73 -6.84
C ASP A 53 9.89 10.07 -7.46
N ALA A 54 8.86 10.05 -6.62
CA ALA A 54 7.56 10.62 -6.99
C ALA A 54 7.65 12.14 -7.23
N ILE A 55 6.69 12.68 -7.96
CA ILE A 55 6.58 14.13 -8.26
C ILE A 55 6.21 14.88 -6.98
N GLU A 56 5.27 14.30 -6.22
CA GLU A 56 4.85 14.77 -4.92
C GLU A 56 5.90 14.44 -3.86
N ASN A 57 6.24 15.42 -3.01
CA ASN A 57 7.19 15.19 -1.91
C ASN A 57 6.69 14.11 -0.92
N THR A 58 5.37 14.08 -0.68
CA THR A 58 4.70 13.15 0.23
C THR A 58 3.26 12.86 -0.22
N THR A 59 2.60 11.89 0.40
CA THR A 59 1.21 11.48 0.12
C THR A 59 0.10 12.39 0.69
N ASN A 60 0.40 13.65 1.06
CA ASN A 60 -0.47 14.51 1.88
C ASN A 60 -1.30 15.56 1.11
N TYR A 61 -1.59 15.40 -0.18
CA TYR A 61 -2.18 16.49 -0.99
C TYR A 61 -3.69 16.37 -1.21
N GLU A 62 -4.38 17.51 -1.21
CA GLU A 62 -5.83 17.60 -1.46
C GLU A 62 -6.20 16.96 -2.81
N GLY A 63 -7.29 16.19 -2.81
CA GLY A 63 -7.73 15.40 -3.98
C GLY A 63 -6.88 14.15 -4.26
N MET A 64 -5.81 13.91 -3.49
CA MET A 64 -4.89 12.77 -3.61
C MET A 64 -4.45 12.26 -2.23
N VAL A 65 -5.36 12.22 -1.26
CA VAL A 65 -5.07 11.75 0.10
C VAL A 65 -4.51 10.33 0.04
N GLY A 66 -3.34 10.14 0.65
CA GLY A 66 -2.65 8.87 0.64
C GLY A 66 -1.99 8.52 -0.69
N LYS A 67 -1.92 9.42 -1.67
CA LYS A 67 -1.43 9.10 -3.03
C LYS A 67 -0.24 9.97 -3.43
N ALA A 68 0.67 9.37 -4.19
CA ALA A 68 1.77 10.06 -4.87
C ALA A 68 1.84 9.58 -6.33
N ARG A 69 2.40 10.39 -7.21
CA ARG A 69 2.42 10.13 -8.66
C ARG A 69 3.82 10.15 -9.24
N PHE A 70 3.98 9.44 -10.34
CA PHE A 70 5.20 9.37 -11.13
C PHE A 70 4.94 9.84 -12.57
N GLU A 71 5.91 10.56 -13.13
CA GLU A 71 5.98 10.96 -14.54
C GLU A 71 7.13 10.27 -15.28
N ASN A 72 8.01 9.56 -14.57
CA ASN A 72 9.12 8.84 -15.19
C ASN A 72 8.58 7.75 -16.14
N ILE A 73 9.09 7.74 -17.37
CA ILE A 73 8.59 6.87 -18.44
C ILE A 73 8.70 5.36 -18.12
N ASN A 74 9.70 4.95 -17.34
CA ASN A 74 9.88 3.55 -16.97
C ASN A 74 8.78 3.11 -16.00
N VAL A 75 8.46 3.96 -15.02
CA VAL A 75 7.37 3.70 -14.07
C VAL A 75 6.02 3.76 -14.78
N VAL A 76 5.81 4.75 -15.64
CA VAL A 76 4.49 5.00 -16.26
C VAL A 76 4.12 3.95 -17.31
N ASN A 77 5.08 3.48 -18.11
CA ASN A 77 4.80 2.54 -19.18
C ASN A 77 4.89 1.07 -18.75
N ALA A 78 5.69 0.78 -17.73
CA ALA A 78 5.93 -0.58 -17.25
C ALA A 78 6.02 -0.63 -15.71
N PRO A 79 4.97 -0.19 -14.98
CA PRO A 79 5.03 -0.17 -13.51
C PRO A 79 5.18 -1.58 -12.91
N GLY A 80 4.76 -2.63 -13.61
CA GLY A 80 4.97 -4.02 -13.20
C GLY A 80 6.44 -4.46 -13.17
N ASP A 81 7.32 -3.75 -13.88
CA ASP A 81 8.77 -3.98 -13.83
C ASP A 81 9.44 -3.27 -12.63
N CYS A 82 8.66 -2.53 -11.83
CA CYS A 82 9.13 -1.75 -10.70
C CYS A 82 8.69 -2.37 -9.38
N ALA A 83 9.57 -2.33 -8.38
CA ALA A 83 9.18 -2.38 -6.97
C ALA A 83 8.97 -0.95 -6.47
N PHE A 84 8.13 -0.76 -5.45
CA PHE A 84 7.94 0.55 -4.83
C PHE A 84 8.24 0.50 -3.34
N VAL A 85 8.81 1.59 -2.84
CA VAL A 85 9.10 1.79 -1.43
C VAL A 85 8.40 3.07 -0.99
N LEU A 86 7.59 2.94 0.05
CA LEU A 86 6.93 4.05 0.71
C LEU A 86 7.60 4.18 2.08
N THR A 87 8.40 5.22 2.25
CA THR A 87 9.16 5.46 3.48
C THR A 87 8.40 6.43 4.36
N HIS A 88 8.18 6.05 5.61
CA HIS A 88 7.54 6.94 6.57
C HIS A 88 8.43 8.14 6.89
N THR A 89 7.80 9.22 7.35
CA THR A 89 8.45 10.40 7.91
C THR A 89 7.93 10.65 9.32
N GLU A 90 8.46 11.65 10.01
CA GLU A 90 7.94 12.07 11.32
C GLU A 90 6.49 12.57 11.23
N ASP A 91 6.04 12.98 10.05
CA ASP A 91 4.70 13.47 9.77
C ASP A 91 3.77 12.39 9.19
N SER A 92 4.24 11.14 9.05
CA SER A 92 3.42 10.05 8.50
C SER A 92 2.32 9.64 9.45
N LYS A 93 1.07 9.68 8.98
CA LYS A 93 -0.13 9.40 9.79
C LYS A 93 -1.24 8.79 8.95
N ASP A 94 -2.09 7.99 9.59
CA ASP A 94 -3.39 7.61 9.07
C ASP A 94 -4.28 8.87 9.01
N ALA A 95 -4.79 9.22 7.83
CA ALA A 95 -5.60 10.41 7.62
C ALA A 95 -6.99 10.32 8.25
N SER A 96 -7.49 9.11 8.52
CA SER A 96 -8.84 8.89 9.07
C SER A 96 -8.93 9.12 10.57
N ASN A 97 -7.84 8.90 11.31
CA ASN A 97 -7.83 8.91 12.78
C ASN A 97 -6.57 9.54 13.39
N GLY A 98 -5.59 9.92 12.58
CA GLY A 98 -4.36 10.57 13.02
C GLY A 98 -3.33 9.65 13.67
N LYS A 99 -3.52 8.32 13.67
CA LYS A 99 -2.54 7.34 14.19
C LYS A 99 -1.18 7.59 13.53
N PRO A 100 -0.08 7.75 14.30
CA PRO A 100 1.26 7.84 13.74
C PRO A 100 1.65 6.55 12.99
N ILE A 101 2.05 6.70 11.73
CA ILE A 101 2.59 5.61 10.93
C ILE A 101 4.10 5.68 10.95
N THR A 102 4.72 4.62 11.45
CA THR A 102 6.17 4.54 11.68
C THR A 102 6.79 3.32 11.04
N SER A 103 6.07 2.75 10.07
CA SER A 103 6.43 1.57 9.29
C SER A 103 6.61 1.98 7.84
N ASP A 104 7.62 1.42 7.19
CA ASP A 104 7.77 1.55 5.74
C ASP A 104 6.90 0.51 5.04
N TYR A 105 6.33 0.87 3.89
CA TYR A 105 5.58 -0.05 3.05
C TYR A 105 6.32 -0.38 1.76
N LYS A 106 6.10 -1.61 1.28
CA LYS A 106 6.69 -2.12 0.05
C LYS A 106 5.60 -2.60 -0.88
N ILE A 107 5.81 -2.40 -2.17
CA ILE A 107 5.05 -3.03 -3.25
C ILE A 107 6.05 -3.87 -4.05
N PRO A 108 5.86 -5.20 -4.14
CA PRO A 108 6.78 -6.04 -4.87
C PRO A 108 6.70 -5.81 -6.39
N GLN A 109 7.82 -6.04 -7.07
CA GLN A 109 7.84 -6.11 -8.53
C GLN A 109 6.84 -7.17 -9.01
N GLY A 110 6.15 -6.89 -10.12
CA GLY A 110 5.16 -7.78 -10.75
C GLY A 110 3.71 -7.56 -10.31
N LEU A 111 3.46 -6.87 -9.17
CA LEU A 111 2.10 -6.60 -8.70
C LEU A 111 1.43 -5.47 -9.49
N ALA A 112 2.17 -4.38 -9.74
CA ALA A 112 1.66 -3.18 -10.37
C ALA A 112 1.32 -3.39 -11.86
N GLN A 113 0.32 -2.67 -12.37
CA GLN A 113 -0.13 -2.74 -13.77
C GLN A 113 -0.25 -1.35 -14.37
N ALA A 114 0.05 -1.22 -15.67
CA ALA A 114 -0.14 0.03 -16.39
C ALA A 114 -1.60 0.48 -16.32
N ASP A 115 -1.79 1.80 -16.24
CA ASP A 115 -3.12 2.43 -16.22
C ASP A 115 -4.01 2.03 -15.02
N SER A 116 -3.41 1.51 -13.95
CA SER A 116 -4.06 1.17 -12.67
C SER A 116 -3.33 1.81 -11.49
N LEU A 117 -4.05 2.05 -10.39
CA LEU A 117 -3.43 2.28 -9.08
C LEU A 117 -2.74 0.99 -8.61
N VAL A 118 -1.73 1.15 -7.75
CA VAL A 118 -1.23 0.08 -6.88
C VAL A 118 -1.11 0.62 -5.45
N THR A 119 -1.37 -0.23 -4.46
CA THR A 119 -1.39 0.16 -3.05
C THR A 119 -0.19 -0.42 -2.32
N GLY A 120 0.54 0.42 -1.59
CA GLY A 120 1.55 0.05 -0.62
C GLY A 120 0.92 0.04 0.77
N SER A 121 0.82 -1.14 1.35
CA SER A 121 0.15 -1.37 2.64
C SER A 121 0.94 -2.37 3.49
N PRO A 122 0.56 -2.56 4.76
CA PRO A 122 1.05 -3.68 5.57
C PRO A 122 0.91 -5.03 4.85
N PHE A 123 -0.16 -5.24 4.07
CA PHE A 123 -0.36 -6.46 3.28
C PHE A 123 0.66 -6.63 2.16
N THR A 124 0.84 -5.63 1.29
CA THR A 124 1.85 -5.75 0.21
C THR A 124 3.26 -5.83 0.76
N THR A 125 3.50 -5.23 1.92
CA THR A 125 4.79 -5.31 2.62
C THR A 125 5.07 -6.71 3.12
N LEU A 126 4.08 -7.35 3.74
CA LEU A 126 4.19 -8.73 4.18
C LEU A 126 4.38 -9.67 2.98
N VAL A 127 3.63 -9.47 1.90
CA VAL A 127 3.84 -10.21 0.64
C VAL A 127 5.24 -10.01 0.08
N ALA A 128 5.75 -8.78 0.05
CA ALA A 128 7.10 -8.48 -0.41
C ALA A 128 8.17 -9.14 0.48
N ASN A 129 7.95 -9.20 1.79
CA ASN A 129 8.84 -9.88 2.73
C ASN A 129 8.81 -11.42 2.57
N SER A 130 7.72 -11.99 2.03
CA SER A 130 7.60 -13.42 1.69
C SER A 130 8.32 -13.83 0.42
N LEU A 131 8.79 -12.89 -0.40
CA LEU A 131 9.54 -13.19 -1.62
C LEU A 131 10.99 -13.53 -1.29
N LYS A 132 11.52 -14.55 -1.96
CA LYS A 132 12.96 -14.85 -1.93
C LYS A 132 13.73 -13.81 -2.75
N ASP A 133 15.04 -13.71 -2.50
CA ASP A 133 15.91 -12.82 -3.26
C ASP A 133 15.77 -13.02 -4.78
N GLY A 134 15.33 -11.96 -5.48
CA GLY A 134 15.13 -11.95 -6.92
C GLY A 134 13.83 -12.62 -7.40
N GLU A 135 12.98 -13.10 -6.49
CA GLU A 135 11.64 -13.58 -6.80
C GLU A 135 10.70 -12.40 -7.07
N VAL A 136 9.83 -12.56 -8.06
CA VAL A 136 8.82 -11.57 -8.47
C VAL A 136 7.48 -12.01 -7.89
N TYR A 137 6.60 -11.04 -7.63
CA TYR A 137 5.24 -11.28 -7.18
C TYR A 137 4.51 -12.38 -7.98
N SER A 138 3.78 -13.22 -7.26
CA SER A 138 2.74 -14.09 -7.80
C SER A 138 1.52 -14.09 -6.88
N SER A 139 0.33 -14.32 -7.44
CA SER A 139 -0.91 -14.38 -6.66
C SER A 139 -0.88 -15.52 -5.63
N ASP A 140 -0.27 -16.67 -5.94
CA ASP A 140 -0.16 -17.81 -5.00
C ASP A 140 0.55 -17.44 -3.69
N ILE A 141 1.60 -16.61 -3.75
CA ILE A 141 2.31 -16.14 -2.55
C ILE A 141 1.41 -15.22 -1.73
N ALA A 142 0.68 -14.33 -2.40
CA ALA A 142 -0.24 -13.42 -1.72
C ALA A 142 -1.44 -14.16 -1.11
N GLU A 143 -2.03 -15.13 -1.81
CA GLU A 143 -3.10 -15.97 -1.29
C GLU A 143 -2.66 -16.70 -0.02
N LYS A 144 -1.45 -17.27 -0.02
CA LYS A 144 -0.90 -17.93 1.18
C LYS A 144 -0.69 -16.95 2.35
N VAL A 145 -0.24 -15.73 2.08
CA VAL A 145 -0.10 -14.69 3.11
C VAL A 145 -1.47 -14.36 3.72
N PHE A 146 -2.50 -14.17 2.90
CA PHE A 146 -3.86 -13.88 3.39
C PHE A 146 -4.48 -15.06 4.13
N GLU A 147 -4.24 -16.29 3.69
CA GLU A 147 -4.64 -17.51 4.40
C GLU A 147 -4.01 -17.56 5.80
N ASN A 148 -2.70 -17.31 5.91
CA ASN A 148 -2.01 -17.27 7.21
C ASN A 148 -2.51 -16.12 8.11
N LEU A 149 -2.94 -15.00 7.53
CA LEU A 149 -3.59 -13.90 8.24
C LEU A 149 -5.02 -14.23 8.68
N GLY A 150 -5.57 -15.39 8.28
CA GLY A 150 -6.95 -15.78 8.58
C GLY A 150 -8.00 -15.00 7.78
N ILE A 151 -7.64 -14.42 6.64
CA ILE A 151 -8.53 -13.60 5.80
C ILE A 151 -9.08 -14.46 4.65
N ASP A 152 -10.38 -14.70 4.65
CA ASP A 152 -11.06 -15.32 3.51
C ASP A 152 -11.33 -14.29 2.41
N ILE A 153 -10.38 -14.17 1.48
CA ILE A 153 -10.48 -13.29 0.31
C ILE A 153 -11.74 -13.61 -0.51
N ASN A 154 -12.18 -14.87 -0.61
CA ASN A 154 -13.33 -15.22 -1.44
C ASN A 154 -14.62 -14.58 -0.92
N ALA A 155 -14.71 -14.34 0.39
CA ALA A 155 -15.82 -13.64 1.02
C ALA A 155 -15.91 -12.15 0.61
N SER A 156 -14.90 -11.59 -0.05
CA SER A 156 -14.94 -10.24 -0.64
C SER A 156 -15.55 -10.19 -2.05
N GLY A 157 -15.62 -11.32 -2.76
CA GLY A 157 -15.94 -11.35 -4.19
C GLY A 157 -14.85 -10.74 -5.09
N LYS A 158 -13.65 -10.52 -4.54
CA LYS A 158 -12.45 -10.01 -5.22
C LYS A 158 -11.33 -11.04 -5.21
N THR A 159 -10.40 -10.90 -6.13
CA THR A 159 -9.11 -11.60 -6.11
C THR A 159 -8.13 -10.92 -5.16
N VAL A 160 -7.09 -11.63 -4.71
CA VAL A 160 -6.03 -11.03 -3.89
C VAL A 160 -5.33 -9.88 -4.61
N ASP A 161 -5.13 -10.01 -5.92
CA ASP A 161 -4.57 -8.98 -6.80
C ASP A 161 -5.39 -7.69 -6.77
N GLU A 162 -6.72 -7.79 -6.82
CA GLU A 162 -7.62 -6.63 -6.74
C GLU A 162 -7.53 -5.94 -5.38
N ILE A 163 -7.45 -6.71 -4.29
CA ILE A 163 -7.28 -6.19 -2.93
C ILE A 163 -5.94 -5.46 -2.79
N LEU A 164 -4.85 -6.06 -3.25
CA LEU A 164 -3.50 -5.50 -3.12
C LEU A 164 -3.25 -4.29 -4.03
N ARG A 165 -3.97 -4.18 -5.16
CA ARG A 165 -3.85 -3.02 -6.06
C ARG A 165 -4.66 -1.82 -5.58
N ASP A 166 -5.85 -2.05 -5.02
CA ASP A 166 -6.79 -0.99 -4.64
C ASP A 166 -7.48 -1.32 -3.31
N THR A 167 -6.69 -1.37 -2.24
CA THR A 167 -7.15 -1.83 -0.92
C THR A 167 -8.24 -0.91 -0.37
N GLU A 168 -8.09 0.40 -0.52
CA GLU A 168 -9.07 1.39 -0.05
C GLU A 168 -10.44 1.16 -0.69
N SER A 169 -10.51 1.04 -2.02
CA SER A 169 -11.78 0.87 -2.71
C SER A 169 -12.44 -0.46 -2.37
N VAL A 170 -11.66 -1.53 -2.16
CA VAL A 170 -12.21 -2.82 -1.73
C VAL A 170 -12.78 -2.73 -0.32
N VAL A 171 -12.04 -2.17 0.64
CA VAL A 171 -12.52 -2.00 2.02
C VAL A 171 -13.79 -1.13 2.05
N ALA A 172 -13.80 -0.01 1.33
CA ALA A 172 -14.97 0.86 1.24
C ALA A 172 -16.19 0.15 0.62
N GLY A 173 -15.98 -0.65 -0.42
CA GLY A 173 -17.03 -1.48 -1.02
C GLY A 173 -17.59 -2.52 -0.05
N LEU A 174 -16.72 -3.18 0.73
CA LEU A 174 -17.13 -4.17 1.73
C LEU A 174 -17.88 -3.54 2.91
N GLY A 175 -17.49 -2.33 3.33
CA GLY A 175 -18.17 -1.60 4.40
C GLY A 175 -19.49 -0.94 4.00
N SER A 176 -19.80 -0.88 2.70
CA SER A 176 -21.02 -0.25 2.19
C SER A 176 -22.29 -1.10 2.42
N GLU A 177 -23.47 -0.51 2.23
CA GLU A 177 -24.75 -1.21 2.39
C GLU A 177 -24.85 -2.44 1.48
N GLY A 178 -25.07 -3.62 2.07
CA GLY A 178 -25.11 -4.90 1.35
C GLY A 178 -23.74 -5.53 1.10
N GLY A 179 -22.66 -4.91 1.58
CA GLY A 179 -21.31 -5.47 1.60
C GLY A 179 -21.09 -6.45 2.76
N ASN A 180 -19.83 -6.87 2.92
CA ASN A 180 -19.38 -7.74 4.01
C ASN A 180 -18.61 -6.90 5.04
N SER A 181 -19.34 -6.22 5.92
CA SER A 181 -18.76 -5.29 6.90
C SER A 181 -17.80 -5.99 7.86
N ALA A 182 -18.04 -7.24 8.23
CA ALA A 182 -17.14 -8.02 9.08
C ALA A 182 -15.76 -8.21 8.42
N LEU A 183 -15.73 -8.47 7.12
CA LEU A 183 -14.47 -8.57 6.37
C LEU A 183 -13.80 -7.19 6.21
N ALA A 184 -14.58 -6.11 6.05
CA ALA A 184 -14.03 -4.75 6.04
C ALA A 184 -13.32 -4.43 7.37
N THR A 185 -13.99 -4.70 8.50
CA THR A 185 -13.43 -4.57 9.85
C THR A 185 -12.17 -5.42 10.00
N GLN A 186 -12.20 -6.68 9.54
CA GLN A 186 -11.03 -7.56 9.59
C GLN A 186 -9.86 -7.00 8.80
N LEU A 187 -10.06 -6.56 7.56
CA LEU A 187 -8.99 -6.00 6.72
C LEU A 187 -8.36 -4.75 7.36
N VAL A 188 -9.17 -3.84 7.91
CA VAL A 188 -8.67 -2.61 8.52
C VAL A 188 -7.92 -2.89 9.83
N ALA A 189 -8.47 -3.77 10.68
CA ALA A 189 -7.81 -4.18 11.92
C ALA A 189 -6.50 -4.95 11.64
N THR A 190 -6.51 -5.91 10.71
CA THR A 190 -5.31 -6.66 10.36
C THR A 190 -4.23 -5.77 9.75
N ALA A 191 -4.58 -4.81 8.88
CA ALA A 191 -3.59 -3.88 8.34
C ALA A 191 -2.86 -3.14 9.48
N ASN A 192 -3.63 -2.61 10.44
CA ASN A 192 -3.11 -1.86 11.57
C ASN A 192 -2.20 -2.71 12.48
N VAL A 193 -2.61 -3.94 12.77
CA VAL A 193 -1.83 -4.89 13.58
C VAL A 193 -0.55 -5.33 12.86
N VAL A 194 -0.62 -5.68 11.58
CA VAL A 194 0.55 -6.05 10.77
C VAL A 194 1.55 -4.89 10.70
N SER A 195 1.06 -3.65 10.59
CA SER A 195 1.86 -2.42 10.61
C SER A 195 2.71 -2.31 11.89
N ASP A 196 2.09 -2.53 13.05
CA ASP A 196 2.76 -2.50 14.36
C ASP A 196 3.77 -3.66 14.50
N ILE A 197 3.40 -4.87 14.05
CA ILE A 197 4.26 -6.06 14.14
C ILE A 197 5.50 -5.93 13.25
N ILE A 198 5.36 -5.52 11.99
CA ILE A 198 6.49 -5.38 11.05
C ILE A 198 7.51 -4.38 11.58
N LYS A 199 7.04 -3.28 12.18
CA LYS A 199 7.91 -2.29 12.82
C LYS A 199 8.72 -2.87 13.97
N ALA A 200 8.06 -3.58 14.87
CA ALA A 200 8.68 -4.13 16.07
C ALA A 200 9.57 -5.35 15.78
N ASN A 201 9.33 -6.03 14.65
CA ASN A 201 9.96 -7.30 14.29
C ASN A 201 10.51 -7.29 12.84
N PRO A 202 11.47 -6.40 12.52
CA PRO A 202 11.91 -6.18 11.13
C PRO A 202 12.64 -7.37 10.48
N ILE A 203 13.00 -8.39 11.27
CA ILE A 203 13.72 -9.58 10.81
C ILE A 203 12.94 -10.88 11.06
N ALA A 204 11.70 -10.80 11.53
CA ALA A 204 10.88 -11.98 11.77
C ALA A 204 10.47 -12.64 10.44
N SER A 205 10.21 -13.95 10.50
CA SER A 205 9.69 -14.66 9.33
C SER A 205 8.30 -14.14 8.96
N PRO A 206 7.96 -14.02 7.66
CA PRO A 206 6.63 -13.60 7.22
C PRO A 206 5.52 -14.50 7.74
N GLU A 207 5.75 -15.80 7.88
CA GLU A 207 4.82 -16.73 8.48
C GLU A 207 4.55 -16.42 9.96
N ALA A 208 5.61 -16.15 10.75
CA ALA A 208 5.43 -15.79 12.16
C ALA A 208 4.69 -14.46 12.32
N VAL A 209 4.99 -13.47 11.47
CA VAL A 209 4.27 -12.19 11.43
C VAL A 209 2.80 -12.39 11.11
N ALA A 210 2.48 -13.20 10.09
CA ALA A 210 1.10 -13.43 9.67
C ALA A 210 0.25 -14.10 10.77
N VAL A 211 0.78 -15.17 11.37
CA VAL A 211 0.07 -15.92 12.43
C VAL A 211 -0.06 -15.09 13.72
N ALA A 212 0.98 -14.35 14.11
CA ALA A 212 0.89 -13.42 15.24
C ALA A 212 -0.14 -12.31 14.98
N ALA A 213 -0.16 -11.75 13.76
CA ALA A 213 -1.11 -10.72 13.38
C ALA A 213 -2.55 -11.24 13.38
N LYS A 214 -2.78 -12.46 12.92
CA LYS A 214 -4.09 -13.12 12.99
C LYS A 214 -4.59 -13.16 14.43
N ALA A 215 -3.80 -13.73 15.36
CA ALA A 215 -4.19 -13.89 16.75
C ALA A 215 -4.45 -12.53 17.44
N ILE A 216 -3.56 -11.55 17.24
CA ILE A 216 -3.74 -10.21 17.82
C ILE A 216 -4.96 -9.50 17.21
N THR A 217 -5.21 -9.66 15.90
CA THR A 217 -6.37 -9.04 15.25
C THR A 217 -7.68 -9.61 15.78
N GLU A 218 -7.76 -10.92 16.00
CA GLU A 218 -8.95 -11.57 16.57
C GLU A 218 -9.30 -10.95 17.94
N ASP A 219 -8.31 -10.74 18.80
CA ASP A 219 -8.51 -10.08 20.10
C ASP A 219 -8.84 -8.59 19.98
N VAL A 220 -8.24 -7.86 19.01
CA VAL A 220 -8.58 -6.45 18.73
C VAL A 220 -10.04 -6.30 18.32
N ILE A 221 -10.53 -7.16 17.42
CA ILE A 221 -11.92 -7.15 16.95
C ILE A 221 -12.86 -7.60 18.07
N ALA A 222 -12.47 -8.59 18.88
CA ALA A 222 -13.27 -9.02 20.02
C ALA A 222 -13.45 -7.89 21.05
N ALA A 223 -12.40 -7.10 21.30
CA ALA A 223 -12.46 -5.93 22.16
C ALA A 223 -13.19 -4.73 21.51
N ASN A 224 -13.14 -4.62 20.17
CA ASN A 224 -13.72 -3.50 19.41
C ASN A 224 -14.55 -4.02 18.21
N PRO A 225 -15.77 -4.54 18.42
CA PRO A 225 -16.54 -5.20 17.37
C PRO A 225 -16.92 -4.32 16.18
N ASN A 226 -16.91 -2.99 16.36
CA ASN A 226 -17.28 -2.01 15.34
C ASN A 226 -16.04 -1.33 14.69
N TYR A 227 -14.83 -1.85 14.94
CA TYR A 227 -13.58 -1.27 14.41
C TYR A 227 -13.67 -1.00 12.89
N PRO A 228 -13.21 0.16 12.39
CA PRO A 228 -12.42 1.18 13.07
C PRO A 228 -13.23 2.24 13.83
N GLU A 229 -14.50 2.00 14.15
CA GLU A 229 -15.32 2.90 14.96
C GLU A 229 -15.66 2.29 16.33
N ASN A 230 -15.95 3.15 17.31
CA ASN A 230 -16.55 2.73 18.57
C ASN A 230 -18.08 2.75 18.51
N ASP A 231 -18.75 2.32 19.59
CA ASP A 231 -20.22 2.31 19.68
C ASP A 231 -20.87 3.71 19.62
N SER A 232 -20.08 4.77 19.83
CA SER A 232 -20.52 6.16 19.72
C SER A 232 -20.36 6.72 18.30
N GLY A 233 -19.73 5.97 17.39
CA GLY A 233 -19.40 6.39 16.04
C GLY A 233 -18.13 7.24 15.93
N ASP A 234 -17.32 7.32 17.00
CA ASP A 234 -16.00 7.94 16.89
C ASP A 234 -15.03 6.96 16.22
N VAL A 235 -14.19 7.47 15.32
CA VAL A 235 -13.12 6.69 14.73
C VAL A 235 -12.05 6.43 15.78
N ILE A 236 -11.61 5.18 15.88
CA ILE A 236 -10.65 4.71 16.85
C ILE A 236 -9.47 4.01 16.17
N TYR A 237 -8.36 3.90 16.89
CA TYR A 237 -7.27 3.02 16.53
C TYR A 237 -6.72 2.32 17.78
N VAL A 238 -6.03 1.20 17.57
CA VAL A 238 -5.29 0.49 18.62
C VAL A 238 -3.81 0.54 18.28
N THR A 239 -2.96 0.72 19.29
CA THR A 239 -1.50 0.58 19.12
C THR A 239 -1.03 -0.57 19.99
N ILE A 240 -0.53 -1.63 19.37
CA ILE A 240 -0.02 -2.77 20.11
C ILE A 240 1.42 -2.46 20.57
N PRO A 241 1.74 -2.60 21.87
CA PRO A 241 3.08 -2.34 22.36
C PRO A 241 4.13 -3.21 21.65
N ALA A 242 5.31 -2.63 21.38
CA ALA A 242 6.37 -3.34 20.68
C ALA A 242 6.80 -4.62 21.44
N GLU A 243 6.87 -4.56 22.76
CA GLU A 243 7.16 -5.72 23.61
C GLU A 243 6.14 -6.85 23.50
N ASP A 244 4.85 -6.51 23.37
CA ASP A 244 3.77 -7.48 23.22
C ASP A 244 3.81 -8.14 21.85
N THR A 245 3.96 -7.35 20.78
CA THR A 245 4.13 -7.91 19.43
C THR A 245 5.37 -8.80 19.33
N GLN A 246 6.50 -8.40 19.93
CA GLN A 246 7.74 -9.18 19.95
C GLN A 246 7.57 -10.50 20.69
N LYS A 247 6.86 -10.50 21.83
CA LYS A 247 6.54 -11.72 22.56
C LYS A 247 5.71 -12.68 21.70
N VAL A 248 4.59 -12.22 21.14
CA VAL A 248 3.70 -13.07 20.33
C VAL A 248 4.43 -13.62 19.11
N VAL A 249 5.21 -12.80 18.40
CA VAL A 249 6.00 -13.25 17.24
C VAL A 249 7.05 -14.28 17.64
N ALA A 250 7.72 -14.10 18.79
CA ALA A 250 8.69 -15.07 19.28
C ALA A 250 8.04 -16.41 19.64
N ASP A 251 6.88 -16.38 20.31
CA ASP A 251 6.11 -17.58 20.67
C ASP A 251 5.68 -18.36 19.41
N VAL A 252 5.20 -17.64 18.38
CA VAL A 252 4.85 -18.24 17.08
C VAL A 252 6.08 -18.82 16.39
N GLN A 253 7.21 -18.10 16.37
CA GLN A 253 8.44 -18.60 15.74
C GLN A 253 8.95 -19.86 16.45
N GLU A 254 8.90 -19.93 17.78
CA GLU A 254 9.23 -21.13 18.53
C GLU A 254 8.31 -22.30 18.17
N ALA A 255 7.00 -22.06 17.99
CA ALA A 255 6.07 -23.08 17.55
C ALA A 255 6.38 -23.60 16.14
N ILE A 256 6.72 -22.71 15.20
CA ILE A 256 7.16 -23.06 13.84
C ILE A 256 8.45 -23.90 13.88
N ASP A 257 9.43 -23.49 14.68
CA ASP A 257 10.71 -24.20 14.83
C ASP A 257 10.53 -25.61 15.44
N ASN A 258 9.46 -25.80 16.23
CA ASN A 258 9.03 -27.08 16.77
C ASN A 258 8.11 -27.88 15.82
N GLU A 259 8.01 -27.47 14.54
CA GLU A 259 7.24 -28.13 13.49
C GLU A 259 5.73 -28.22 13.79
N ILE A 260 5.18 -27.28 14.56
CA ILE A 260 3.72 -27.16 14.75
C ILE A 260 3.10 -26.61 13.46
N PRO A 261 2.05 -27.25 12.89
CA PRO A 261 1.34 -26.72 11.73
C PRO A 261 0.81 -25.30 11.99
N LEU A 262 0.92 -24.39 11.01
CA LEU A 262 0.57 -22.97 11.20
C LEU A 262 -0.88 -22.77 11.68
N GLU A 263 -1.79 -23.61 11.19
CA GLU A 263 -3.20 -23.62 11.55
C GLU A 263 -3.48 -24.02 13.00
N ASP A 264 -2.54 -24.71 13.64
CA ASP A 264 -2.63 -25.21 15.02
C ASP A 264 -1.89 -24.30 16.03
N ILE A 265 -1.22 -23.23 15.56
CA ILE A 265 -0.50 -22.30 16.43
C ILE A 265 -1.47 -21.28 17.03
N GLU A 266 -1.65 -21.36 18.35
CA GLU A 266 -2.44 -20.42 19.15
C GLU A 266 -1.51 -19.72 20.17
N PRO A 267 -0.89 -18.58 19.82
CA PRO A 267 0.02 -17.89 20.74
C PRO A 267 -0.76 -17.17 21.85
N ASP A 268 -0.11 -16.97 23.01
CA ASP A 268 -0.67 -16.21 24.13
C ASP A 268 -0.58 -14.71 23.86
N VAL A 269 -1.69 -14.12 23.40
CA VAL A 269 -1.81 -12.69 23.13
C VAL A 269 -1.94 -11.92 24.45
N PRO A 270 -1.05 -10.95 24.74
CA PRO A 270 -1.21 -10.05 25.88
C PRO A 270 -2.53 -9.28 25.80
N GLN A 271 -3.00 -8.77 26.94
CA GLN A 271 -4.22 -7.97 26.98
C GLN A 271 -4.13 -6.79 25.99
N ILE A 272 -5.07 -6.73 25.05
CA ILE A 272 -5.15 -5.64 24.08
C ILE A 272 -5.37 -4.31 24.82
N PRO A 273 -4.59 -3.26 24.50
CA PRO A 273 -4.82 -1.93 25.05
C PRO A 273 -6.20 -1.38 24.69
N ASP A 274 -6.71 -0.48 25.53
CA ASP A 274 -7.91 0.27 25.17
C ASP A 274 -7.67 1.07 23.88
N ALA A 275 -8.69 1.10 23.02
CA ALA A 275 -8.61 1.89 21.79
C ALA A 275 -8.57 3.40 22.09
N GLU A 276 -7.81 4.13 21.28
CA GLU A 276 -7.72 5.58 21.34
C GLU A 276 -8.71 6.19 20.35
N VAL A 277 -9.40 7.26 20.75
CA VAL A 277 -10.20 8.06 19.83
C VAL A 277 -9.25 8.88 18.97
N GLY A 278 -9.37 8.70 17.65
CA GLY A 278 -8.59 9.41 16.67
C GLY A 278 -9.29 10.66 16.15
N GLU A 279 -8.50 11.53 15.53
CA GLU A 279 -8.99 12.74 14.85
C GLU A 279 -8.59 12.69 13.37
N PRO A 280 -9.55 12.77 12.43
CA PRO A 280 -9.23 12.86 11.01
C PRO A 280 -8.35 14.06 10.70
N ILE A 281 -7.43 13.90 9.75
CA ILE A 281 -6.50 14.93 9.33
C ILE A 281 -6.95 15.50 7.99
N GLU A 282 -7.02 16.84 7.91
CA GLU A 282 -7.24 17.53 6.65
C GLU A 282 -5.94 17.51 5.79
N PRO A 283 -6.03 17.15 4.50
CA PRO A 283 -4.87 17.15 3.62
C PRO A 283 -4.38 18.57 3.31
N GLU A 284 -3.11 18.68 2.90
CA GLU A 284 -2.50 19.95 2.50
C GLU A 284 -2.88 20.34 1.06
N ASP A 285 -2.93 21.64 0.79
CA ASP A 285 -3.02 22.15 -0.57
C ASP A 285 -1.83 21.63 -1.41
N PRO A 286 -2.05 21.17 -2.66
CA PRO A 286 -0.95 20.82 -3.54
C PRO A 286 -0.06 22.04 -3.79
N PRO A 287 1.27 21.87 -3.96
CA PRO A 287 2.15 22.98 -4.29
C PRO A 287 1.64 23.65 -5.57
N GLY A 288 1.29 24.93 -5.46
CA GLY A 288 0.75 25.68 -6.59
C GLY A 288 1.71 25.68 -7.77
N PRO A 289 1.22 25.83 -9.03
CA PRO A 289 2.08 26.04 -10.17
C PRO A 289 2.91 27.29 -9.86
N GLY A 290 4.22 27.12 -9.66
CA GLY A 290 5.09 28.20 -9.21
C GLY A 290 4.78 29.46 -10.01
N THR A 291 4.41 30.54 -9.32
CA THR A 291 4.21 31.82 -9.99
C THR A 291 5.55 32.20 -10.59
N GLY A 292 5.72 31.90 -11.88
CA GLY A 292 6.86 32.34 -12.66
C GLY A 292 6.93 33.84 -12.49
N ALA A 293 7.92 34.28 -11.72
CA ALA A 293 8.25 35.69 -11.61
C ALA A 293 8.54 36.16 -13.04
N THR A 294 7.57 36.87 -13.61
CA THR A 294 7.80 37.74 -14.75
C THR A 294 8.73 38.84 -14.24
N GLY A 295 10.04 38.58 -14.36
CA GLY A 295 11.09 39.56 -14.18
C GLY A 295 10.94 40.64 -15.25
N GLY A 296 10.17 41.67 -14.93
CA GLY A 296 10.15 42.93 -15.66
C GLY A 296 11.18 43.89 -15.07
N ASN A 297 12.32 44.01 -15.75
CA ASN A 297 12.95 45.25 -16.21
C ASN A 297 14.28 44.97 -16.90
#